data_AF-A0A2L2Z7S6-F1
#
_entry.id   AF-A0A2L2Z7S6-F1
#
_cell.length_a   1.000
_cell.length_b   1.000
_cell.length_c   1.000
_cell.angle_alpha   90.00
_cell.angle_beta   90.00
_cell.angle_gamma   90.00
#
_symmetry.space_group_name_H-M   'P 1'
#
loop_
_entity.id
_entity.type
_entity.pdbx_description
1 polymer ?
#
loop_
_entity_poly.entity_id
_entity_poly.type
_entity_poly.pdbx_seq_one_letter_code
_entity_poly.pdbx_strand_id
1 'polypeptide(L)' 'RYFHVPVGNLPQDASLFATDVFFARQLHKQNFILWCSPTERPDLGGKEADDNRLLAES' A
#
# COMPACT_ATOMS: atom_id res chain seq x y z
N ARG A 1 1.70 -21.14 -1.62
CA ARG A 1 1.73 -21.26 -3.10
C ARG A 1 0.80 -20.25 -3.80
N TYR A 2 -0.28 -19.78 -3.16
CA TYR A 2 -1.31 -18.93 -3.78
C TYR A 2 -0.97 -17.44 -3.94
N PHE A 3 -0.02 -16.92 -3.16
CA PHE A 3 0.30 -15.48 -3.20
C PHE A 3 1.24 -15.08 -4.34
N HIS A 4 1.87 -16.05 -5.01
CA HIS A 4 2.89 -15.80 -6.05
C HIS A 4 3.97 -14.80 -5.59
N VAL A 5 4.50 -15.00 -4.38
CA VAL A 5 5.60 -14.22 -3.80
C VAL A 5 6.82 -15.12 -3.58
N PRO A 6 8.05 -14.58 -3.65
CA PRO A 6 9.26 -15.35 -3.39
C PRO A 6 9.25 -16.01 -2.01
N VAL A 7 9.81 -17.22 -1.93
CA VAL A 7 9.97 -17.94 -0.66
C VAL A 7 10.87 -17.10 0.27
N GLY A 8 10.44 -16.93 1.52
CA GLY A 8 11.13 -16.10 2.51
C GLY A 8 10.67 -14.64 2.57
N ASN A 9 9.90 -14.17 1.59
CA ASN A 9 9.32 -12.81 1.61
C ASN A 9 7.86 -12.82 2.10
N LEU A 10 7.60 -13.57 3.17
CA LEU A 10 6.28 -13.68 3.79
C LEU A 10 6.36 -13.16 5.22
N PRO A 11 5.65 -12.08 5.57
CA PRO A 11 5.62 -11.56 6.93
C PRO A 11 4.80 -12.47 7.86
N GLN A 12 4.84 -12.18 9.16
CA GLN A 12 4.11 -12.94 10.19
C GLN A 12 2.60 -12.95 9.93
N ASP A 13 2.02 -11.82 9.50
CA ASP A 13 0.63 -11.76 9.03
C ASP A 13 0.56 -11.97 7.51
N ALA A 14 0.49 -13.24 7.13
CA ALA A 14 0.41 -13.64 5.73
C ALA A 14 -0.93 -13.24 5.07
N SER A 15 -2.01 -13.10 5.83
CA SER A 15 -3.36 -12.83 5.31
C SER A 15 -3.50 -11.36 4.90
N LEU A 16 -3.05 -10.44 5.75
CA LEU A 16 -3.02 -9.02 5.43
C LEU A 16 -2.12 -8.76 4.22
N PHE A 17 -0.90 -9.30 4.24
CA PHE A 17 0.05 -9.17 3.13
C PHE A 17 -0.50 -9.72 1.80
N ALA A 18 -1.18 -10.86 1.83
CA ALA A 18 -1.81 -11.41 0.64
C ALA A 18 -2.89 -10.50 0.07
N THR A 19 -3.68 -9.89 0.96
CA THR A 19 -4.74 -8.94 0.58
C THR A 19 -4.15 -7.73 -0.13
N ASP A 20 -3.10 -7.13 0.43
CA ASP A 20 -2.41 -5.98 -0.17
C ASP A 20 -1.82 -6.33 -1.54
N VAL A 21 -1.13 -7.47 -1.63
CA VAL A 21 -0.53 -7.96 -2.89
C VAL A 21 -1.60 -8.18 -3.97
N PHE A 22 -2.74 -8.77 -3.61
CA PHE A 22 -3.82 -8.99 -4.56
C PHE A 22 -4.48 -7.69 -4.98
N PHE A 23 -4.74 -6.78 -4.05
CA PHE A 23 -5.34 -5.48 -4.34
C PHE A 23 -4.45 -4.64 -5.27
N ALA A 24 -3.16 -4.54 -4.97
CA ALA A 24 -2.18 -3.83 -5.81
C ALA A 24 -2.12 -4.40 -7.24
N ARG A 25 -2.15 -5.74 -7.38
CA ARG A 25 -2.18 -6.39 -8.70
C ARG A 25 -3.46 -6.10 -9.48
N GLN A 26 -4.61 -6.00 -8.82
CA GLN A 26 -5.87 -5.66 -9.49
C GLN A 26 -5.86 -4.21 -9.98
N LEU A 27 -5.40 -3.27 -9.15
CA LEU A 27 -5.23 -1.87 -9.53
C LEU A 27 -4.29 -1.74 -10.74
N HIS A 28 -3.14 -2.41 -10.70
CA HIS A 28 -2.19 -2.38 -11.81
C HIS A 28 -2.80 -2.95 -13.12
N LYS A 29 -3.57 -4.05 -13.03
CA LYS A 29 -4.27 -4.62 -14.19
C LYS A 29 -5.33 -3.69 -14.78
N GLN A 30 -5.89 -2.80 -13.97
CA GLN A 30 -6.88 -1.81 -14.38
C GLN A 30 -6.25 -0.44 -14.75
N ASN A 31 -4.92 -0.37 -14.88
CA ASN A 31 -4.16 0.84 -15.21
C ASN A 31 -4.26 1.97 -14.17
N PHE A 32 -4.49 1.63 -12.91
CA PHE A 32 -4.29 2.58 -11.82
C PHE A 32 -2.81 2.73 -11.49
N ILE A 33 -2.41 3.94 -11.14
CA ILE A 33 -1.06 4.24 -10.65
C ILE A 33 -0.99 3.85 -9.18
N LEU A 34 -0.04 3.00 -8.84
CA LEU A 34 0.27 2.68 -7.45
C LEU A 34 1.22 3.73 -6.91
N TRP A 35 0.93 4.19 -5.70
CA TRP A 35 1.84 5.03 -4.97
C TRP A 35 3.04 4.20 -4.46
N CYS A 36 4.24 4.75 -4.59
CA CYS A 36 5.47 4.15 -4.10
C CYS A 36 6.24 5.22 -3.32
N SER A 37 6.28 5.06 -1.99
CA SER A 37 7.11 5.88 -1.11
C SER A 37 7.84 4.98 -0.13
N PRO A 38 9.05 5.38 0.30
CA PRO A 38 9.72 4.74 1.42
C PRO A 38 9.04 5.02 2.77
N THR A 39 8.09 5.96 2.83
CA THR A 39 7.33 6.32 4.03
C THR A 39 5.90 5.77 3.99
N GLU A 40 5.27 5.63 5.16
CA GLU A 40 3.87 5.21 5.28
C GLU A 40 2.86 6.32 4.91
N ARG A 41 3.33 7.51 4.53
CA ARG A 41 2.48 8.69 4.32
C ARG A 41 1.99 8.82 2.87
N PRO A 42 0.71 8.63 2.54
CA PRO A 42 0.19 8.62 1.17
C PRO A 42 0.56 9.87 0.36
N ASP A 43 0.87 9.67 -0.93
CA ASP A 43 1.01 10.77 -1.88
C ASP A 43 -0.36 11.37 -2.15
N LEU A 44 -0.49 12.64 -1.79
CA LEU A 44 -1.71 13.43 -1.94
C LEU A 44 -1.69 14.30 -3.20
N GLY A 45 -0.85 13.95 -4.18
CA GLY A 45 -0.70 14.69 -5.43
C GLY A 45 -0.14 16.09 -5.22
N GLY A 46 0.85 16.23 -4.33
CA GLY A 46 1.46 17.52 -3.97
C GLY A 46 0.68 18.36 -2.94
N LYS A 47 -0.41 17.84 -2.37
CA LYS A 47 -1.15 18.46 -1.25
C LYS A 47 -0.71 17.93 0.12
N GLU A 48 0.54 17.50 0.22
CA GLU A 48 1.07 16.89 1.43
C GLU A 48 0.99 17.85 2.62
N ALA A 49 1.21 19.15 2.41
CA ALA A 49 1.15 20.18 3.45
C ALA A 49 -0.29 20.54 3.88
N ASP A 50 -1.30 20.31 3.03
CA ASP A 50 -2.69 20.74 3.26
C ASP A 50 -3.51 19.69 4.03
N ASP A 51 -3.08 18.43 4.06
CA ASP A 51 -3.84 17.32 4.65
C ASP A 51 -3.18 16.71 5.91
N ASN A 52 -2.54 17.56 6.72
CA ASN A 52 -2.17 17.21 8.09
C ASN A 52 -3.37 17.30 9.07
N ARG A 53 -4.61 17.47 8.58
CA ARG A 53 -5.79 17.76 9.44
C ARG A 53 -6.25 16.60 10.32
N LEU A 54 -5.71 15.40 10.15
CA LEU A 54 -5.95 14.26 11.05
C LEU A 54 -4.87 14.06 12.12
N LEU A 55 -3.90 14.98 12.26
CA LEU A 55 -2.99 15.04 13.42
C LEU A 55 -3.52 15.97 14.53
N ALA A 56 -4.75 16.46 14.41
CA ALA A 56 -5.46 17.10 15.50
C ALA A 56 -6.53 16.12 16.02
N GLU A 57 -6.40 15.74 17.30
CA GLU A 57 -7.23 14.77 18.07
C GLU A 57 -6.79 13.30 17.82
N SER A 58 -6.08 12.59 18.71
CA SER A 58 -5.89 12.67 20.18
C SER A 58 -4.62 11.93 20.60
#